data_AF-A0ABD3X5L4-F1
#
_entry.id   AF-A0ABD3X5L4-F1
#
_cell.length_a   1.000
_cell.length_b   1.000
_cell.length_c   1.000
_cell.angle_alpha   90.00
_cell.angle_beta   90.00
_cell.angle_gamma   90.00
#
_symmetry.space_group_name_H-M   'P 1'
#
loop_
_entity.id
_entity.type
_entity.pdbx_description
1 polymer ?
#
loop_
_entity_poly.entity_id
_entity_poly.type
_entity_poly.pdbx_seq_one_letter_code
_entity_poly.pdbx_strand_id
1 'polypeptide(L)'
;EANIRPPQISSKNIRARTLKIFPSECRERGITYKGPVQVQVGFSINGNMEMPITKIIGEIPVMVKSDVCNLAGMSPSQLIKHNEEAE
;
A
#
# COMPACT_ATOMS: atom_id res chain seq x y z
N GLU A 1 11.06 0.73 13.64
CA GLU A 1 9.82 -0.03 13.32
C GLU A 1 9.62 -0.03 11.79
N ALA A 2 9.06 -1.11 11.24
CA ALA A 2 8.76 -1.22 9.80
C ALA A 2 7.30 -1.61 9.60
N ASN A 3 6.59 -0.88 8.74
CA ASN A 3 5.18 -1.07 8.44
C ASN A 3 4.94 -1.05 6.93
N ILE A 4 4.07 -1.93 6.44
CA ILE A 4 3.65 -1.95 5.04
C ILE A 4 2.37 -1.13 4.93
N ARG A 5 2.32 -0.22 3.95
CA ARG A 5 1.10 0.55 3.69
C ARG A 5 0.27 -0.07 2.56
N PRO A 6 -1.05 0.20 2.51
CA PRO A 6 -1.89 -0.27 1.44
C PRO A 6 -1.40 0.16 0.05
N PRO A 7 -1.62 -0.67 -0.99
CA PRO A 7 -1.30 -0.31 -2.37
C PRO A 7 -2.00 0.96 -2.81
N GLN A 8 -1.23 1.87 -3.41
CA GLN A 8 -1.72 3.16 -3.90
C GLN A 8 -0.90 3.60 -5.11
N ILE A 9 -1.53 4.41 -5.98
CA ILE A 9 -0.82 5.13 -7.04
C ILE A 9 -0.08 6.34 -6.46
N SER A 10 0.81 6.94 -7.24
CA SER A 10 1.61 8.10 -6.82
C SER A 10 0.73 9.22 -6.24
N SER A 11 1.13 9.76 -5.09
CA SER A 11 0.50 10.93 -4.45
C SER A 11 0.54 12.19 -5.31
N LYS A 12 1.38 12.23 -6.36
CA LYS A 12 1.42 13.31 -7.34
C LYS A 12 0.36 13.19 -8.44
N ASN A 13 -0.45 12.13 -8.42
CA ASN A 13 -1.49 11.94 -9.43
C ASN A 13 -2.65 12.93 -9.21
N ILE A 14 -2.81 13.87 -10.14
CA ILE A 14 -3.86 14.91 -10.10
C ILE A 14 -5.13 14.53 -10.85
N ARG A 15 -5.14 13.40 -11.58
CA ARG A 15 -6.25 13.00 -12.45
C ARG A 15 -7.13 11.90 -11.85
N ALA A 16 -6.55 11.07 -10.99
CA ALA A 16 -7.26 9.96 -10.39
C ALA A 16 -8.27 10.47 -9.35
N ARG A 17 -9.48 9.88 -9.35
CA ARG A 17 -10.51 10.17 -8.33
C ARG A 17 -10.12 9.68 -6.94
N THR A 18 -9.28 8.66 -6.88
CA THR A 18 -8.78 8.04 -5.66
C THR A 18 -7.33 7.59 -5.88
N LEU A 19 -6.53 7.60 -4.82
CA LEU A 19 -5.18 7.06 -4.84
C LEU A 19 -5.14 5.56 -4.55
N LYS A 20 -6.22 4.97 -4.03
CA LYS A 20 -6.31 3.52 -3.83
C LYS A 20 -6.27 2.81 -5.18
N ILE A 21 -5.48 1.74 -5.26
CA ILE A 21 -5.50 0.82 -6.40
C ILE A 21 -6.06 -0.52 -5.94
N PHE A 22 -6.84 -1.20 -6.78
CA PHE A 22 -7.44 -2.49 -6.47
C PHE A 22 -6.75 -3.63 -7.24
N PRO A 23 -6.79 -4.88 -6.75
CA PRO A 23 -6.17 -6.01 -7.43
C PRO A 23 -6.67 -6.19 -8.87
N SER A 24 -7.98 -6.04 -9.13
CA SER A 24 -8.60 -6.07 -10.45
C SER A 24 -7.92 -5.10 -11.44
N GLU A 25 -7.74 -3.84 -11.05
CA GLU A 25 -7.03 -2.84 -11.88
C GLU A 25 -5.59 -3.24 -12.19
N CYS A 26 -4.89 -3.84 -11.22
CA CYS A 26 -3.52 -4.31 -11.42
C CYS A 26 -3.46 -5.49 -12.40
N ARG A 27 -4.43 -6.42 -12.34
CA ARG A 27 -4.55 -7.55 -13.27
C ARG A 27 -4.78 -7.03 -14.70
N GLU A 28 -5.73 -6.11 -14.88
CA GLU A 28 -6.04 -5.51 -16.18
C GLU A 28 -4.85 -4.75 -16.79
N ARG A 29 -4.06 -4.07 -15.95
CA ARG A 29 -2.86 -3.33 -16.38
C ARG A 29 -1.61 -4.19 -16.53
N GLY A 30 -1.63 -5.45 -16.11
CA GLY A 30 -0.44 -6.33 -16.10
C GLY A 30 0.67 -5.84 -15.16
N ILE A 31 0.32 -5.21 -14.03
CA ILE A 31 1.28 -4.67 -13.06
C ILE A 31 1.18 -5.39 -11.71
N THR A 32 2.23 -5.32 -10.90
CA THR A 32 2.24 -5.88 -9.54
C THR A 32 1.36 -5.07 -8.59
N TYR A 33 0.46 -5.74 -7.87
CA TYR A 33 -0.26 -5.16 -6.72
C TYR A 33 0.69 -5.05 -5.52
N LYS A 34 1.25 -3.86 -5.29
CA LYS A 34 2.34 -3.62 -4.33
C LYS A 34 2.08 -2.41 -3.43
N GLY A 35 2.55 -2.49 -2.19
CA GLY A 35 2.40 -1.46 -1.16
C GLY A 35 3.76 -0.96 -0.67
N PRO A 36 3.89 0.33 -0.28
CA PRO A 36 5.16 0.88 0.15
C PRO A 36 5.54 0.42 1.57
N VAL A 37 6.82 0.11 1.76
CA VAL A 37 7.41 -0.25 3.06
C VAL A 37 7.95 1.02 3.72
N GLN A 38 7.31 1.42 4.80
CA GLN A 38 7.66 2.58 5.62
C GLN A 38 8.48 2.12 6.82
N VAL A 39 9.68 2.66 6.97
CA VAL A 39 10.60 2.34 8.06
C VAL A 39 10.94 3.61 8.84
N GLN A 40 10.92 3.49 10.16
CA GLN A 40 11.48 4.49 11.06
C GLN A 40 12.94 4.13 11.34
N VAL A 41 13.84 5.03 10.97
CA VAL A 41 15.29 4.91 11.08
C VAL A 41 15.77 5.82 12.21
N GLY A 42 16.20 5.22 13.32
CA GLY A 42 16.96 5.91 14.36
C GLY A 42 18.45 5.88 14.01
N PHE A 43 19.14 6.99 14.22
CA PHE A 43 20.60 7.08 14.04
C PHE A 43 21.20 8.00 15.11
N SER A 44 22.50 7.89 15.31
CA SER A 44 23.25 8.73 16.26
C SER A 44 24.40 9.41 15.55
N ILE A 45 24.67 10.67 15.89
CA ILE A 45 25.82 11.42 15.39
C ILE A 45 26.72 11.73 16.59
N ASN A 46 27.99 11.30 16.52
CA ASN A 46 28.99 11.53 17.57
C ASN A 46 28.54 11.09 18.98
N GLY A 47 27.80 9.98 19.07
CA GLY A 47 27.28 9.45 20.34
C GLY A 47 25.98 10.07 20.83
N ASN A 48 25.47 11.12 20.18
CA ASN A 48 24.16 11.70 20.49
C ASN A 48 23.07 11.03 19.63
N MET A 49 22.01 10.55 20.27
CA MET A 49 20.87 9.95 19.57
C MET A 49 20.04 11.06 18.91
N GLU A 50 19.84 10.95 17.60
CA GLU A 50 19.06 11.90 16.83
C GLU A 50 17.58 11.50 16.78
N MET A 51 16.74 12.46 16.39
CA MET A 51 15.33 12.15 16.16
C MET A 51 15.16 11.13 15.03
N PRO A 52 14.41 10.03 15.25
CA PRO A 52 14.19 9.04 14.21
C PRO A 52 13.48 9.63 13.00
N ILE A 53 14.00 9.36 11.81
CA ILE A 53 13.38 9.77 10.56
C ILE A 53 12.53 8.65 10.00
N THR A 54 11.39 9.00 9.40
CA THR A 54 10.55 8.01 8.72
C THR A 54 10.73 8.11 7.21
N LYS A 55 11.01 6.97 6.56
CA LYS A 55 11.29 6.89 5.13
C LYS A 55 10.58 5.70 4.49
N ILE A 56 10.19 5.85 3.23
CA ILE A 56 9.78 4.73 2.37
C ILE A 56 11.04 4.18 1.73
N ILE A 57 11.29 2.89 1.90
CA ILE A 57 12.52 2.23 1.41
C ILE A 57 12.30 1.39 0.15
N GLY A 58 11.04 1.20 -0.25
CA GLY A 58 10.68 0.41 -1.42
C GLY A 58 9.20 0.01 -1.39
N GLU A 59 8.83 -0.89 -2.29
CA GLU A 59 7.49 -1.45 -2.39
C GLU A 59 7.57 -2.97 -2.49
N ILE A 60 6.62 -3.67 -1.87
CA ILE A 60 6.56 -5.13 -1.91
C ILE A 60 5.18 -5.61 -2.37
N PRO A 61 5.07 -6.78 -3.03
CA PRO A 61 3.78 -7.37 -3.37
C PRO A 61 2.90 -7.53 -2.13
N VAL A 62 1.62 -7.17 -2.25
CA VAL A 62 0.63 -7.31 -1.18
C VAL A 62 -0.27 -8.49 -1.49
N MET A 63 -0.48 -9.36 -0.50
CA MET A 63 -1.39 -10.49 -0.63
C MET A 63 -2.84 -9.99 -0.69
N VAL A 64 -3.62 -10.51 -1.64
CA VAL A 64 -5.04 -10.17 -1.81
C VAL A 64 -5.81 -10.60 -0.55
N LYS A 65 -6.75 -9.75 -0.09
CA LYS A 65 -7.53 -9.92 1.17
C LYS A 65 -6.74 -9.96 2.49
N SER A 66 -5.42 -9.79 2.48
CA SER A 66 -4.66 -9.53 3.72
C SER A 66 -5.06 -8.21 4.36
N ASP A 67 -4.71 -7.99 5.64
CA ASP A 67 -5.07 -6.78 6.40
C ASP A 67 -4.63 -5.46 5.73
N VAL A 68 -3.56 -5.50 4.92
CA VAL A 68 -3.02 -4.32 4.22
C VAL A 68 -3.66 -4.14 2.83
N CYS A 69 -4.37 -5.14 2.32
CA CYS A 69 -5.06 -5.07 1.04
C CYS A 69 -6.25 -4.10 1.09
N ASN A 70 -6.51 -3.40 -0.01
CA ASN A 70 -7.67 -2.52 -0.13
C ASN A 70 -9.01 -3.27 -0.15
N LEU A 71 -9.01 -4.60 -0.22
CA LEU A 71 -10.20 -5.46 -0.14
C LEU A 71 -10.45 -6.02 1.27
N ALA A 72 -9.58 -5.72 2.24
CA ALA A 72 -9.68 -6.25 3.60
C ALA A 72 -11.06 -5.94 4.21
N GLY A 73 -11.76 -6.99 4.68
CA GLY A 73 -13.07 -6.86 5.34
C GLY A 73 -14.23 -6.41 4.45
N MET A 74 -14.07 -6.39 3.12
CA MET A 74 -15.17 -6.05 2.22
C MET A 74 -16.23 -7.16 2.17
N SER A 75 -17.50 -6.76 2.19
CA SER A 75 -18.63 -7.66 1.93
C SER A 75 -18.69 -8.09 0.46
N PRO A 76 -19.42 -9.17 0.12
CA PRO A 76 -19.56 -9.64 -1.27
C PRO A 76 -20.08 -8.54 -2.20
N SER A 77 -21.04 -7.74 -1.73
CA SER A 77 -21.60 -6.61 -2.48
C SER A 77 -20.57 -5.50 -2.77
N GLN A 78 -19.58 -5.33 -1.90
CA GLN A 78 -18.51 -4.35 -2.08
C GLN A 78 -17.42 -4.89 -3.00
N LEU A 79 -17.11 -6.19 -2.92
CA LEU A 79 -16.18 -6.85 -3.87
C LEU A 79 -16.67 -6.70 -5.31
N ILE A 80 -17.96 -6.97 -5.56
CA ILE A 80 -18.58 -6.77 -6.88
C ILE A 80 -18.40 -5.34 -7.38
N LYS A 81 -18.58 -4.32 -6.51
CA LYS A 81 -18.40 -2.90 -6.88
C LYS A 81 -16.96 -2.56 -7.29
N HIS A 82 -15.99 -3.37 -6.88
CA HIS A 82 -14.58 -3.23 -7.22
C HIS A 82 -14.12 -4.20 -8.32
N ASN A 83 -15.06 -4.79 -9.07
CA ASN A 83 -14.80 -5.77 -10.14
C ASN A 83 -14.02 -6.99 -9.63
N GLU A 84 -14.31 -7.40 -8.40
CA GLU A 84 -13.82 -8.65 -7.81
C GLU A 84 -14.97 -9.63 -7.65
N GLU A 85 -14.62 -10.90 -7.50
CA GLU A 85 -15.55 -12.01 -7.35
C GLU A 85 -16.29 -11.93 -6.01
N ALA A 86 -17.60 -12.20 -6.03
CA ALA A 86 -18.40 -12.36 -4.83
C ALA A 86 -18.10 -13.74 -4.22
N GLU A 87 -17.32 -13.74 -3.14
CA GLU A 87 -17.10 -14.92 -2.27
C GLU A 87 -17.97 -14.82 -1.01
#